data_AF-A0A8J6FEJ0-F1
#
_entry.id   AF-A0A8J6FEJ0-F1
#
_cell.length_a   1.000
_cell.length_b   1.000
_cell.length_c   1.000
_cell.angle_alpha   90.00
_cell.angle_beta   90.00
_cell.angle_gamma   90.00
#
_symmetry.space_group_name_H-M   'P 1'
#
loop_
_entity.id
_entity.type
_entity.pdbx_description
1 polymer ?
#
loop_
_entity_poly.entity_id
_entity_poly.type
_entity_poly.pdbx_seq_one_letter_code
_entity_poly.pdbx_strand_id
1 'polypeptide(L)'
;MSSGNLHAFRHDGLVEKELMTRVQQLQADKALSLHEAENQKLHPDHTLEKAEEKKKMVQTPKRWLEKLKNEQIAKRQKQKALEAMESSNGEAKQTRGKPPKNSVEKRPSASPNVPKVDKSLLQDKDGNRYGGVQQMLHCYLETCIFLGEVSRAQNCLQYYHQHGARRALLNISMYNLLMRAWAKEASLAKVGRLFVMLDEASLKPNLGSYAAALEAMGRAKCNARAIHRCLKQMEEDGRSAVELFQGLPYVEDEREMVLKAIQRAVPDFLPPPREQVVCSSPLVKTFYSKEPPPSYPKVDFTVCDLQERFEEQLKIESCETLMINSVEAVKPVHEERAKARGVLDNLRSGWQKDLLHAFRESKNHLAKICRHSSRISLYPYLCLLDEQHYVDIMLQTLSKIPPTGESFLLLSQDLGAKIHNKFSIRKQLQESHMDRIRHLYREYSKLLSKEGEISGLLPRELWEHSEDAQFGGPCSPRLHSFWPRSVLVQLGTHLVDLMVQTIKLKNNTFRPRSEAKPIPVLYHMYSFRSARQVCVLLPRTIITGGHLSRPVSKELDRHPERRMKAAFTAYEELNLPRLKEENPNMRLSQLKQLLKKEWMKSPENPMNQRHAVYNAN
;
A
#
# COMPACT_ATOMS: atom_id res chain seq x y z
N MET A 1 -15.19 4.40 -30.84
CA MET A 1 -14.10 3.51 -30.38
C MET A 1 -12.94 4.35 -29.85
N SER A 2 -12.12 3.80 -28.96
CA SER A 2 -10.76 4.24 -28.51
C SER A 2 -10.41 5.75 -28.48
N SER A 3 -10.31 6.31 -27.26
CA SER A 3 -9.32 7.36 -26.92
C SER A 3 -9.20 7.59 -25.38
N GLY A 4 -9.34 6.53 -24.57
CA GLY A 4 -9.33 6.63 -23.10
C GLY A 4 -8.18 5.88 -22.45
N ASN A 5 -6.98 6.49 -22.37
CA ASN A 5 -5.92 6.13 -21.40
C ASN A 5 -4.73 7.10 -21.48
N LEU A 6 -4.64 8.08 -20.57
CA LEU A 6 -3.47 8.99 -20.48
C LEU A 6 -3.31 9.71 -19.12
N HIS A 7 -4.38 9.87 -18.33
CA HIS A 7 -4.33 10.67 -17.09
C HIS A 7 -3.84 9.91 -15.84
N ALA A 8 -3.93 8.58 -15.79
CA ALA A 8 -3.47 7.79 -14.63
C ALA A 8 -1.97 7.98 -14.34
N PHE A 9 -1.13 8.07 -15.38
CA PHE A 9 0.33 8.12 -15.26
C PHE A 9 0.90 9.36 -14.53
N ARG A 10 0.12 10.44 -14.36
CA ARG A 10 0.63 11.67 -13.71
C ARG A 10 0.70 11.55 -12.19
N HIS A 11 -0.10 10.68 -11.56
CA HIS A 11 -0.15 10.58 -10.10
C HIS A 11 0.91 9.65 -9.52
N ASP A 12 1.20 8.53 -10.20
CA ASP A 12 2.29 7.61 -9.84
C ASP A 12 3.65 8.36 -9.86
N GLY A 13 3.90 9.17 -10.90
CA GLY A 13 5.14 9.91 -11.10
C GLY A 13 5.42 11.03 -10.08
N LEU A 14 4.47 11.34 -9.18
CA LEU A 14 4.72 12.21 -8.02
C LEU A 14 5.20 11.39 -6.81
N VAL A 15 4.51 10.29 -6.50
CA VAL A 15 4.89 9.38 -5.39
C VAL A 15 6.25 8.72 -5.69
N GLU A 16 6.49 8.32 -6.93
CA GLU A 16 7.77 7.78 -7.40
C GLU A 16 8.90 8.82 -7.29
N LYS A 17 8.62 10.11 -7.51
CA LYS A 17 9.59 11.20 -7.29
C LYS A 17 9.87 11.46 -5.81
N GLU A 18 8.88 11.45 -4.94
CA GLU A 18 9.10 11.62 -3.49
C GLU A 18 9.92 10.45 -2.92
N LEU A 19 9.58 9.21 -3.30
CA LEU A 19 10.36 8.02 -2.95
C LEU A 19 11.81 8.10 -3.46
N MET A 20 12.03 8.43 -4.73
CA MET A 20 13.38 8.56 -5.29
C MET A 20 14.18 9.70 -4.64
N THR A 21 13.53 10.82 -4.28
CA THR A 21 14.17 11.93 -3.56
C THR A 21 14.58 11.48 -2.15
N ARG A 22 13.71 10.76 -1.43
CA ARG A 22 14.00 10.27 -0.08
C ARG A 22 15.11 9.22 -0.09
N VAL A 23 15.12 8.32 -1.07
CA VAL A 23 16.18 7.34 -1.32
C VAL A 23 17.53 8.02 -1.59
N GLN A 24 17.57 9.05 -2.44
CA GLN A 24 18.81 9.81 -2.71
C GLN A 24 19.35 10.49 -1.45
N GLN A 25 18.46 11.00 -0.59
CA GLN A 25 18.86 11.63 0.68
C GLN A 25 19.47 10.60 1.65
N LEU A 26 18.82 9.45 1.83
CA LEU A 26 19.36 8.34 2.65
C LEU A 26 20.69 7.77 2.09
N GLN A 27 20.91 7.84 0.78
CA GLN A 27 22.19 7.48 0.17
C GLN A 27 23.28 8.52 0.47
N ALA A 28 22.96 9.82 0.50
CA ALA A 28 23.88 10.88 0.88
C ALA A 28 24.28 10.79 2.36
N ASP A 29 23.30 10.61 3.26
CA ASP A 29 23.52 10.48 4.71
C ASP A 29 24.41 9.25 5.03
N LYS A 30 24.22 8.15 4.28
CA LYS A 30 25.06 6.95 4.39
C LYS A 30 26.47 7.14 3.83
N ALA A 31 26.64 7.95 2.78
CA ALA A 31 27.96 8.28 2.24
C ALA A 31 28.74 9.19 3.21
N LEU A 32 28.08 10.14 3.86
CA LEU A 32 28.63 10.96 4.94
C LEU A 32 29.14 10.10 6.09
N SER A 33 28.31 9.22 6.65
CA SER A 33 28.71 8.40 7.80
C SER A 33 29.85 7.40 7.50
N LEU A 34 29.96 6.94 6.25
CA LEU A 34 31.12 6.15 5.79
C LEU A 34 32.40 7.01 5.72
N HIS A 35 32.31 8.22 5.14
CA HIS A 35 33.45 9.12 5.02
C HIS A 35 33.94 9.63 6.39
N GLU A 36 33.05 9.84 7.35
CA GLU A 36 33.36 10.14 8.75
C GLU A 36 34.05 8.96 9.45
N ALA A 37 33.54 7.73 9.25
CA ALA A 37 34.14 6.51 9.81
C ALA A 37 35.51 6.14 9.19
N GLU A 38 35.81 6.60 7.97
CA GLU A 38 37.14 6.49 7.36
C GLU A 38 38.10 7.56 7.91
N ASN A 39 37.63 8.81 8.08
CA ASN A 39 38.42 9.89 8.68
C ASN A 39 38.81 9.60 10.15
N GLN A 40 37.99 8.88 10.91
CA GLN A 40 38.26 8.52 12.31
C GLN A 40 39.31 7.39 12.49
N LYS A 41 39.79 6.76 11.42
CA LYS A 41 40.70 5.59 11.51
C LYS A 41 42.19 5.90 11.31
N LEU A 42 42.59 7.17 11.27
CA LEU A 42 43.97 7.58 10.96
C LEU A 42 44.56 8.47 12.06
N HIS A 43 45.26 7.84 13.01
CA HIS A 43 46.24 8.48 13.90
C HIS A 43 47.66 8.38 13.27
N PRO A 44 48.69 9.14 13.74
CA PRO A 44 49.38 10.01 12.80
C PRO A 44 50.90 9.80 12.81
N ASP A 45 51.44 9.35 11.68
CA ASP A 45 52.88 9.53 11.42
C ASP A 45 53.21 9.69 9.92
N HIS A 46 54.44 10.15 9.67
CA HIS A 46 55.00 10.60 8.39
C HIS A 46 54.30 11.83 7.79
N THR A 47 54.78 12.99 8.22
CA THR A 47 54.49 14.32 7.66
C THR A 47 55.37 14.66 6.44
N LEU A 48 54.92 15.65 5.67
CA LEU A 48 55.53 16.34 4.52
C LEU A 48 55.01 15.94 3.12
N GLU A 49 55.41 14.83 2.49
CA GLU A 49 54.96 14.51 1.11
C GLU A 49 53.42 14.50 0.95
N LYS A 50 52.73 13.91 1.94
CA LYS A 50 51.26 13.86 2.02
C LYS A 50 50.58 15.24 2.09
N ALA A 51 51.31 16.33 2.33
CA ALA A 51 50.74 17.69 2.31
C ALA A 51 50.43 18.16 0.88
N GLU A 52 51.24 17.78 -0.10
CA GLU A 52 50.97 18.08 -1.51
C GLU A 52 49.89 17.17 -2.09
N GLU A 53 49.89 15.89 -1.73
CA GLU A 53 48.81 14.98 -2.09
C GLU A 53 47.48 15.44 -1.49
N LYS A 54 47.43 15.86 -0.22
CA LYS A 54 46.21 16.47 0.38
C LYS A 54 45.73 17.70 -0.40
N LYS A 55 46.64 18.57 -0.88
CA LYS A 55 46.26 19.71 -1.74
C LYS A 55 45.66 19.26 -3.08
N LYS A 56 46.27 18.28 -3.75
CA LYS A 56 45.76 17.71 -5.03
C LYS A 56 44.43 16.96 -4.83
N MET A 57 44.29 16.20 -3.75
CA MET A 57 43.17 15.32 -3.44
C MET A 57 41.96 16.05 -2.83
N VAL A 58 42.11 17.27 -2.31
CA VAL A 58 40.99 18.18 -1.97
C VAL A 58 40.49 18.95 -3.20
N GLN A 59 41.33 19.15 -4.22
CA GLN A 59 40.89 19.76 -5.49
C GLN A 59 40.04 18.82 -6.36
N THR A 60 40.33 17.52 -6.39
CA THR A 60 39.58 16.56 -7.24
C THR A 60 38.08 16.47 -6.92
N PRO A 61 37.62 16.37 -5.66
CA PRO A 61 36.18 16.39 -5.33
C PRO A 61 35.51 17.72 -5.71
N LYS A 62 36.17 18.87 -5.48
CA LYS A 62 35.65 20.18 -5.87
C LYS A 62 35.48 20.28 -7.39
N ARG A 63 36.51 19.90 -8.13
CA ARG A 63 36.52 19.89 -9.62
C ARG A 63 35.50 18.91 -10.20
N TRP A 64 35.22 17.80 -9.52
CA TRP A 64 34.16 16.85 -9.90
C TRP A 64 32.75 17.38 -9.59
N LEU A 65 32.55 18.03 -8.44
CA LEU A 65 31.29 18.70 -8.09
C LEU A 65 31.00 19.89 -9.02
N GLU A 66 32.01 20.65 -9.42
CA GLU A 66 31.90 21.67 -10.47
C GLU A 66 31.56 21.03 -11.82
N LYS A 67 32.22 19.93 -12.20
CA LYS A 67 31.89 19.21 -13.44
C LYS A 67 30.44 18.71 -13.45
N LEU A 68 29.93 18.21 -12.31
CA LEU A 68 28.52 17.82 -12.15
C LEU A 68 27.55 19.00 -12.19
N LYS A 69 27.87 20.12 -11.52
CA LYS A 69 27.06 21.36 -11.61
C LYS A 69 27.01 21.86 -13.05
N ASN A 70 28.14 21.89 -13.74
CA ASN A 70 28.24 22.30 -15.13
C ASN A 70 27.51 21.32 -16.06
N GLU A 71 27.52 20.02 -15.79
CA GLU A 71 26.69 19.03 -16.50
C GLU A 71 25.19 19.24 -16.27
N GLN A 72 24.76 19.57 -15.05
CA GLN A 72 23.35 19.88 -14.76
C GLN A 72 22.91 21.20 -15.38
N ILE A 73 23.79 22.21 -15.41
CA ILE A 73 23.57 23.48 -16.12
C ILE A 73 23.48 23.23 -17.63
N ALA A 74 24.41 22.47 -18.21
CA ALA A 74 24.39 22.10 -19.62
C ALA A 74 23.15 21.27 -20.00
N LYS A 75 22.72 20.34 -19.13
CA LYS A 75 21.47 19.57 -19.31
C LYS A 75 20.24 20.49 -19.25
N ARG A 76 20.17 21.44 -18.30
CA ARG A 76 19.12 22.47 -18.25
C ARG A 76 19.13 23.42 -19.44
N GLN A 77 20.31 23.84 -19.92
CA GLN A 77 20.45 24.69 -21.10
C GLN A 77 20.03 23.93 -22.37
N LYS A 78 20.47 22.68 -22.53
CA LYS A 78 20.08 21.82 -23.66
C LYS A 78 18.58 21.51 -23.65
N GLN A 79 17.98 21.33 -22.47
CA GLN A 79 16.53 21.14 -22.35
C GLN A 79 15.76 22.44 -22.64
N LYS A 80 16.19 23.60 -22.12
CA LYS A 80 15.61 24.90 -22.49
C LYS A 80 15.76 25.21 -23.99
N ALA A 81 16.87 24.80 -24.61
CA ALA A 81 17.08 24.91 -26.05
C ALA A 81 16.11 23.99 -26.82
N LEU A 82 15.83 22.79 -26.31
CA LEU A 82 14.82 21.88 -26.89
C LEU A 82 13.41 22.49 -26.78
N GLU A 83 13.03 22.98 -25.60
CA GLU A 83 11.74 23.63 -25.31
C GLU A 83 11.55 24.91 -26.17
N ALA A 84 12.63 25.67 -26.40
CA ALA A 84 12.62 26.82 -27.32
C ALA A 84 12.55 26.40 -28.80
N MET A 85 13.21 25.30 -29.18
CA MET A 85 13.18 24.78 -30.56
C MET A 85 11.79 24.21 -30.90
N GLU A 86 11.16 23.49 -29.98
CA GLU A 86 9.76 23.04 -30.06
C GLU A 86 8.81 24.24 -30.14
N SER A 87 9.05 25.31 -29.37
CA SER A 87 8.28 26.56 -29.46
C SER A 87 8.46 27.28 -30.81
N SER A 88 9.64 27.22 -31.42
CA SER A 88 9.93 27.87 -32.71
C SER A 88 9.37 27.14 -33.93
N ASN A 89 9.13 25.82 -33.82
CA ASN A 89 8.56 25.01 -34.90
C ASN A 89 7.03 25.16 -35.06
N GLY A 90 6.36 25.99 -34.25
CA GLY A 90 4.91 26.20 -34.31
C GLY A 90 4.43 27.06 -35.48
N GLU A 91 5.28 27.91 -36.07
CA GLU A 91 4.84 28.96 -37.02
C GLU A 91 5.61 28.92 -38.36
N ALA A 92 5.41 27.86 -39.16
CA ALA A 92 5.89 27.83 -40.53
C ALA A 92 4.93 27.11 -41.51
N LYS A 93 4.51 27.85 -42.55
CA LYS A 93 3.82 27.39 -43.78
C LYS A 93 2.41 26.77 -43.63
N GLN A 94 1.40 27.60 -43.90
CA GLN A 94 0.63 27.44 -45.14
C GLN A 94 0.00 28.76 -45.60
N THR A 95 0.38 29.24 -46.80
CA THR A 95 -0.24 30.39 -47.47
C THR A 95 -0.21 30.23 -48.99
N ARG A 96 -1.39 30.15 -49.61
CA ARG A 96 -1.75 30.65 -50.97
C ARG A 96 -3.20 30.27 -51.29
N GLY A 97 -3.99 31.22 -51.80
CA GLY A 97 -5.39 31.01 -52.18
C GLY A 97 -6.33 32.13 -51.69
N LYS A 98 -6.71 33.04 -52.59
CA LYS A 98 -7.68 34.15 -52.41
C LYS A 98 -7.97 34.78 -53.79
N PRO A 99 -9.04 35.55 -53.99
CA PRO A 99 -10.26 35.75 -53.19
C PRO A 99 -11.49 35.32 -54.05
N PRO A 100 -12.67 36.00 -54.24
CA PRO A 100 -13.07 37.42 -54.00
C PRO A 100 -14.27 37.65 -53.05
N LYS A 101 -14.34 38.89 -52.51
CA LYS A 101 -15.52 39.77 -52.29
C LYS A 101 -16.81 39.19 -51.64
N ASN A 102 -17.40 39.75 -50.58
CA ASN A 102 -17.29 41.09 -49.93
C ASN A 102 -17.12 40.92 -48.38
N SER A 103 -17.57 41.71 -47.37
CA SER A 103 -18.51 42.84 -47.27
C SER A 103 -18.22 43.83 -46.11
N VAL A 104 -18.93 44.97 -46.21
CA VAL A 104 -19.26 46.04 -45.24
C VAL A 104 -20.07 45.42 -44.05
N GLU A 105 -20.03 45.86 -42.78
CA GLU A 105 -20.15 47.24 -42.28
C GLU A 105 -19.58 47.56 -40.86
N LYS A 106 -19.09 48.82 -40.69
CA LYS A 106 -18.91 49.73 -39.51
C LYS A 106 -18.36 49.28 -38.12
N ARG A 107 -17.57 50.21 -37.57
CA ARG A 107 -17.08 50.43 -36.17
C ARG A 107 -18.13 51.26 -35.35
N PRO A 108 -17.98 51.65 -34.05
CA PRO A 108 -16.78 51.66 -33.19
C PRO A 108 -16.96 51.19 -31.72
N SER A 109 -16.00 51.53 -30.86
CA SER A 109 -15.80 51.10 -29.47
C SER A 109 -16.51 51.93 -28.39
N ALA A 110 -16.98 51.26 -27.32
CA ALA A 110 -17.11 51.82 -25.97
C ALA A 110 -17.02 50.70 -24.91
N SER A 111 -16.50 51.01 -23.71
CA SER A 111 -16.66 50.19 -22.50
C SER A 111 -18.00 50.57 -21.82
N PRO A 112 -18.66 49.68 -21.03
CA PRO A 112 -18.31 49.61 -19.61
C PRO A 112 -18.62 48.25 -18.90
N ASN A 113 -18.49 48.27 -17.57
CA ASN A 113 -19.11 47.40 -16.55
C ASN A 113 -18.65 45.94 -16.41
N VAL A 114 -17.99 45.69 -15.26
CA VAL A 114 -17.86 44.37 -14.63
C VAL A 114 -19.19 44.02 -13.92
N PRO A 115 -19.83 42.88 -14.20
CA PRO A 115 -20.93 42.37 -13.37
C PRO A 115 -20.40 41.92 -12.01
N LYS A 116 -21.09 42.26 -10.92
CA LYS A 116 -20.88 41.59 -9.63
C LYS A 116 -21.25 40.11 -9.80
N VAL A 117 -20.32 39.21 -9.49
CA VAL A 117 -20.59 37.76 -9.50
C VAL A 117 -21.36 37.42 -8.22
N ASP A 118 -22.57 36.87 -8.38
CA ASP A 118 -23.36 36.39 -7.26
C ASP A 118 -22.69 35.24 -6.50
N LYS A 119 -22.91 35.20 -5.19
CA LYS A 119 -22.42 34.13 -4.31
C LYS A 119 -23.26 32.85 -4.46
N SER A 120 -23.25 32.23 -5.64
CA SER A 120 -23.78 30.88 -5.80
C SER A 120 -22.92 29.90 -4.99
N LEU A 121 -23.42 29.46 -3.83
CA LEU A 121 -22.75 28.50 -2.97
C LEU A 121 -22.39 27.24 -3.75
N LEU A 122 -21.15 26.77 -3.59
CA LEU A 122 -20.65 25.62 -4.34
C LEU A 122 -21.27 24.34 -3.78
N GLN A 123 -22.13 23.69 -4.57
CA GLN A 123 -22.37 22.26 -4.42
C GLN A 123 -21.06 21.51 -4.70
N ASP A 124 -20.76 20.50 -3.88
CA ASP A 124 -19.56 19.66 -4.06
C ASP A 124 -19.54 19.06 -5.46
N LYS A 125 -18.59 19.51 -6.29
CA LYS A 125 -18.28 18.91 -7.59
C LYS A 125 -17.06 18.02 -7.40
N ASP A 126 -17.24 16.70 -7.54
CA ASP A 126 -16.21 15.66 -7.43
C ASP A 126 -15.15 15.72 -8.57
N GLY A 127 -14.51 16.88 -8.70
CA GLY A 127 -13.70 17.31 -9.84
C GLY A 127 -12.22 16.94 -9.75
N ASN A 128 -11.89 15.77 -9.20
CA ASN A 128 -10.62 15.03 -9.40
C ASN A 128 -9.27 15.80 -9.24
N ARG A 129 -9.22 16.95 -8.54
CA ARG A 129 -7.98 17.72 -8.28
C ARG A 129 -7.35 17.46 -6.91
N TYR A 130 -8.17 17.14 -5.91
CA TYR A 130 -7.74 17.02 -4.50
C TYR A 130 -8.02 15.64 -3.88
N GLY A 131 -8.67 14.74 -4.62
CA GLY A 131 -9.23 13.48 -4.10
C GLY A 131 -8.25 12.63 -3.29
N GLY A 132 -7.01 12.44 -3.76
CA GLY A 132 -6.01 11.64 -3.03
C GLY A 132 -5.57 12.23 -1.68
N VAL A 133 -5.64 13.57 -1.52
CA VAL A 133 -5.34 14.24 -0.24
C VAL A 133 -6.60 14.32 0.63
N GLN A 134 -7.77 14.55 0.03
CA GLN A 134 -9.07 14.52 0.71
C GLN A 134 -9.34 13.14 1.33
N GLN A 135 -9.14 12.05 0.59
CA GLN A 135 -9.30 10.69 1.12
C GLN A 135 -8.28 10.37 2.22
N MET A 136 -7.04 10.85 2.09
CA MET A 136 -6.01 10.70 3.14
C MET A 136 -6.41 11.43 4.43
N LEU A 137 -6.91 12.66 4.34
CA LEU A 137 -7.48 13.41 5.47
C LEU A 137 -8.66 12.65 6.10
N HIS A 138 -9.59 12.16 5.29
CA HIS A 138 -10.76 11.42 5.74
C HIS A 138 -10.38 10.17 6.55
N CYS A 139 -9.53 9.31 5.98
CA CYS A 139 -9.08 8.08 6.65
C CYS A 139 -8.25 8.38 7.90
N TYR A 140 -7.51 9.49 7.95
CA TYR A 140 -6.76 9.91 9.13
C TYR A 140 -7.69 10.33 10.28
N LEU A 141 -8.72 11.13 9.98
CA LEU A 141 -9.73 11.55 10.97
C LEU A 141 -10.50 10.34 11.50
N GLU A 142 -10.94 9.43 10.62
CA GLU A 142 -11.63 8.19 11.00
C GLU A 142 -10.76 7.31 11.92
N THR A 143 -9.49 7.14 11.56
CA THR A 143 -8.51 6.36 12.35
C THR A 143 -8.31 6.98 13.74
N CYS A 144 -8.24 8.31 13.85
CA CYS A 144 -8.14 8.99 15.15
C CYS A 144 -9.41 8.83 15.99
N ILE A 145 -10.60 8.84 15.37
CA ILE A 145 -11.89 8.68 16.06
C ILE A 145 -12.08 7.23 16.53
N PHE A 146 -11.72 6.24 15.72
CA PHE A 146 -11.73 4.82 16.11
C PHE A 146 -10.85 4.54 17.34
N LEU A 147 -9.72 5.23 17.47
CA LEU A 147 -8.82 5.15 18.64
C LEU A 147 -9.32 5.93 19.87
N GLY A 148 -10.49 6.59 19.79
CA GLY A 148 -10.99 7.50 20.84
C GLY A 148 -10.21 8.82 20.93
N GLU A 149 -9.24 9.08 20.06
CA GLU A 149 -8.40 10.28 20.07
C GLU A 149 -9.07 11.46 19.34
N VAL A 150 -10.37 11.71 19.63
CA VAL A 150 -11.23 12.71 18.96
C VAL A 150 -10.61 14.11 19.02
N SER A 151 -9.95 14.47 20.13
CA SER A 151 -9.21 15.73 20.27
C SER A 151 -8.09 15.90 19.23
N ARG A 152 -7.42 14.81 18.79
CA ARG A 152 -6.43 14.89 17.70
C ARG A 152 -7.11 15.08 16.35
N ALA A 153 -8.24 14.41 16.11
CA ALA A 153 -9.04 14.61 14.91
C ALA A 153 -9.52 16.08 14.79
N GLN A 154 -10.01 16.66 15.89
CA GLN A 154 -10.37 18.09 15.95
C GLN A 154 -9.17 18.99 15.66
N ASN A 155 -8.03 18.78 16.33
CA ASN A 155 -6.83 19.60 16.14
C ASN A 155 -6.30 19.54 14.69
N CYS A 156 -6.39 18.37 14.04
CA CYS A 156 -6.05 18.20 12.63
C CYS A 156 -7.02 19.00 11.74
N LEU A 157 -8.33 18.78 11.85
CA LEU A 157 -9.31 19.50 11.04
C LEU A 157 -9.24 21.03 11.24
N GLN A 158 -9.01 21.51 12.47
CA GLN A 158 -8.82 22.93 12.74
C GLN A 158 -7.56 23.51 12.06
N TYR A 159 -6.44 22.78 12.03
CA TYR A 159 -5.19 23.20 11.36
C TYR A 159 -5.32 23.30 9.82
N TYR A 160 -6.19 22.48 9.21
CA TYR A 160 -6.55 22.63 7.80
C TYR A 160 -7.59 23.75 7.58
N HIS A 161 -8.57 23.88 8.48
CA HIS A 161 -9.59 24.92 8.39
C HIS A 161 -9.06 26.35 8.56
N GLN A 162 -7.99 26.56 9.34
CA GLN A 162 -7.41 27.89 9.62
C GLN A 162 -6.86 28.67 8.41
N HIS A 163 -6.53 28.02 7.29
CA HIS A 163 -5.97 28.70 6.12
C HIS A 163 -6.78 28.37 4.86
N GLY A 164 -7.26 29.37 4.11
CA GLY A 164 -8.15 29.16 2.95
C GLY A 164 -7.66 28.11 1.93
N ALA A 165 -6.37 28.13 1.58
CA ALA A 165 -5.77 27.15 0.66
C ALA A 165 -5.72 25.70 1.20
N ARG A 166 -5.82 25.51 2.52
CA ARG A 166 -5.99 24.21 3.19
C ARG A 166 -7.46 23.89 3.48
N ARG A 167 -8.30 24.89 3.71
CA ARG A 167 -9.76 24.78 3.89
C ARG A 167 -10.41 24.14 2.66
N ALA A 168 -9.91 24.45 1.46
CA ALA A 168 -10.26 23.81 0.18
C ALA A 168 -9.88 22.31 0.05
N LEU A 169 -9.14 21.74 1.01
CA LEU A 169 -8.86 20.29 1.09
C LEU A 169 -9.83 19.55 2.02
N LEU A 170 -10.73 20.26 2.71
CA LEU A 170 -11.78 19.68 3.53
C LEU A 170 -13.07 19.53 2.69
N ASN A 171 -13.87 18.51 3.00
CA ASN A 171 -15.19 18.29 2.42
C ASN A 171 -16.23 18.09 3.54
N ILE A 172 -17.52 18.07 3.21
CA ILE A 172 -18.60 17.94 4.22
C ILE A 172 -18.46 16.65 5.04
N SER A 173 -18.01 15.53 4.44
CA SER A 173 -17.92 14.24 5.17
C SER A 173 -16.88 14.28 6.30
N MET A 174 -15.77 15.01 6.16
CA MET A 174 -14.80 15.21 7.25
C MET A 174 -15.37 15.96 8.45
N TYR A 175 -16.24 16.96 8.23
CA TYR A 175 -16.93 17.65 9.33
C TYR A 175 -17.98 16.74 9.96
N ASN A 176 -18.80 16.05 9.16
CA ASN A 176 -19.82 15.11 9.64
C ASN A 176 -19.22 13.99 10.50
N LEU A 177 -18.03 13.52 10.16
CA LEU A 177 -17.32 12.47 10.90
C LEU A 177 -16.96 12.92 12.33
N LEU A 178 -16.50 14.18 12.49
CA LEU A 178 -16.33 14.80 13.82
C LEU A 178 -17.67 15.12 14.51
N MET A 179 -18.70 15.52 13.74
CA MET A 179 -20.04 15.77 14.31
C MET A 179 -20.61 14.49 14.94
N ARG A 180 -20.53 13.32 14.27
CA ARG A 180 -20.96 12.02 14.81
C ARG A 180 -20.16 11.63 16.07
N ALA A 181 -18.84 11.86 16.08
CA ALA A 181 -18.02 11.60 17.27
C ALA A 181 -18.47 12.44 18.47
N TRP A 182 -18.71 13.74 18.29
CA TRP A 182 -19.22 14.60 19.37
C TRP A 182 -20.72 14.39 19.67
N ALA A 183 -21.50 13.84 18.74
CA ALA A 183 -22.89 13.48 18.95
C ALA A 183 -23.02 12.28 19.88
N LYS A 184 -22.15 11.26 19.74
CA LYS A 184 -22.05 10.15 20.70
C LYS A 184 -21.65 10.62 22.11
N GLU A 185 -20.80 11.64 22.23
CA GLU A 185 -20.53 12.36 23.49
C GLU A 185 -21.67 13.30 23.98
N ALA A 186 -22.80 13.40 23.25
CA ALA A 186 -23.88 14.36 23.49
C ALA A 186 -23.44 15.85 23.53
N SER A 187 -22.28 16.17 22.95
CA SER A 187 -21.58 17.44 23.15
C SER A 187 -22.03 18.53 22.16
N LEU A 188 -23.28 18.99 22.33
CA LEU A 188 -23.94 19.95 21.45
C LEU A 188 -23.15 21.24 21.17
N ALA A 189 -22.39 21.75 22.15
CA ALA A 189 -21.57 22.94 21.95
C ALA A 189 -20.43 22.71 20.93
N LYS A 190 -19.85 21.49 20.89
CA LYS A 190 -18.83 21.11 19.91
C LYS A 190 -19.46 20.90 18.53
N VAL A 191 -20.63 20.26 18.46
CA VAL A 191 -21.39 20.08 17.21
C VAL A 191 -21.79 21.42 16.61
N GLY A 192 -22.38 22.34 17.40
CA GLY A 192 -22.74 23.69 16.94
C GLY A 192 -21.54 24.49 16.43
N ARG A 193 -20.37 24.34 17.06
CA ARG A 193 -19.12 24.96 16.55
C ARG A 193 -18.70 24.40 15.18
N LEU A 194 -18.94 23.12 14.90
CA LEU A 194 -18.68 22.53 13.59
C LEU A 194 -19.65 23.02 12.51
N PHE A 195 -20.90 23.38 12.86
CA PHE A 195 -21.81 24.05 11.91
C PHE A 195 -21.30 25.45 11.53
N VAL A 196 -20.78 26.23 12.50
CA VAL A 196 -20.11 27.52 12.19
C VAL A 196 -18.89 27.31 11.28
N MET A 197 -18.11 26.25 11.50
CA MET A 197 -16.97 25.90 10.64
C MET A 197 -17.37 25.38 9.24
N LEU A 198 -18.61 24.89 9.04
CA LEU A 198 -19.14 24.58 7.70
C LEU A 198 -19.51 25.86 6.93
N ASP A 199 -20.20 26.80 7.57
CA ASP A 199 -20.55 28.10 6.98
C ASP A 199 -19.29 28.93 6.65
N GLU A 200 -18.32 28.96 7.55
CA GLU A 200 -16.96 29.49 7.30
C GLU A 200 -16.27 28.84 6.09
N ALA A 201 -16.56 27.57 5.79
CA ALA A 201 -16.04 26.87 4.62
C ALA A 201 -16.90 27.07 3.36
N SER A 202 -18.02 27.80 3.45
CA SER A 202 -19.05 27.93 2.40
C SER A 202 -19.63 26.59 1.95
N LEU A 203 -19.64 25.61 2.86
CA LEU A 203 -20.18 24.27 2.66
C LEU A 203 -21.57 24.17 3.31
N LYS A 204 -22.58 23.75 2.54
CA LYS A 204 -23.92 23.52 3.10
C LYS A 204 -23.94 22.24 3.97
N PRO A 205 -24.67 22.23 5.10
CA PRO A 205 -25.01 21.00 5.81
C PRO A 205 -25.71 20.00 4.89
N ASN A 206 -25.58 18.71 5.19
CA ASN A 206 -26.33 17.65 4.51
C ASN A 206 -27.06 16.75 5.50
N LEU A 207 -27.80 15.75 5.01
CA LEU A 207 -28.57 14.80 5.84
C LEU A 207 -27.71 14.20 6.98
N GLY A 208 -26.44 13.89 6.75
CA GLY A 208 -25.53 13.37 7.77
C GLY A 208 -25.12 14.41 8.83
N SER A 209 -25.06 15.70 8.46
CA SER A 209 -24.85 16.81 9.40
C SER A 209 -26.05 16.97 10.33
N TYR A 210 -27.26 16.94 9.76
CA TYR A 210 -28.51 17.04 10.53
C TYR A 210 -28.78 15.79 11.39
N ALA A 211 -28.48 14.59 10.90
CA ALA A 211 -28.57 13.37 11.68
C ALA A 211 -27.68 13.43 12.93
N ALA A 212 -26.42 13.84 12.80
CA ALA A 212 -25.51 14.00 13.95
C ALA A 212 -25.99 15.10 14.92
N ALA A 213 -26.59 16.19 14.42
CA ALA A 213 -27.18 17.22 15.27
C ALA A 213 -28.41 16.70 16.05
N LEU A 214 -29.30 15.95 15.39
CA LEU A 214 -30.49 15.37 16.01
C LEU A 214 -30.12 14.26 17.01
N GLU A 215 -29.13 13.41 16.70
CA GLU A 215 -28.57 12.41 17.62
C GLU A 215 -28.06 13.08 18.89
N ALA A 216 -27.24 14.14 18.76
CA ALA A 216 -26.73 14.90 19.89
C ALA A 216 -27.87 15.53 20.73
N MET A 217 -28.92 16.06 20.09
CA MET A 217 -30.10 16.62 20.77
C MET A 217 -30.93 15.55 21.49
N GLY A 218 -31.00 14.34 20.92
CA GLY A 218 -31.66 13.17 21.52
C GLY A 218 -30.93 12.70 22.77
N ARG A 219 -29.62 12.43 22.68
CA ARG A 219 -28.79 12.02 23.82
C ARG A 219 -28.76 13.08 24.93
N ALA A 220 -28.66 14.37 24.56
CA ALA A 220 -28.71 15.49 25.50
C ALA A 220 -30.15 15.84 25.99
N LYS A 221 -31.18 15.11 25.56
CA LYS A 221 -32.60 15.28 25.94
C LYS A 221 -33.11 16.72 25.79
N CYS A 222 -32.70 17.42 24.73
CA CYS A 222 -33.03 18.83 24.47
C CYS A 222 -34.52 19.17 24.54
N ASN A 223 -34.84 20.46 24.72
CA ASN A 223 -36.22 20.92 24.63
C ASN A 223 -36.74 20.86 23.18
N ALA A 224 -38.06 20.64 23.04
CA ALA A 224 -38.73 20.51 21.74
C ALA A 224 -38.50 21.75 20.84
N ARG A 225 -38.41 22.95 21.42
CA ARG A 225 -38.18 24.22 20.69
C ARG A 225 -36.80 24.29 20.01
N ALA A 226 -35.78 23.63 20.55
CA ALA A 226 -34.47 23.53 19.90
C ALA A 226 -34.52 22.56 18.70
N ILE A 227 -35.15 21.40 18.90
CA ILE A 227 -35.27 20.35 17.88
C ILE A 227 -36.16 20.84 16.72
N HIS A 228 -37.30 21.46 17.01
CA HIS A 228 -38.20 22.02 15.99
C HIS A 228 -37.53 23.11 15.13
N ARG A 229 -36.64 23.95 15.71
CA ARG A 229 -35.81 24.88 14.93
C ARG A 229 -34.81 24.16 14.03
N CYS A 230 -34.24 23.05 14.48
CA CYS A 230 -33.33 22.22 13.67
C CYS A 230 -34.07 21.59 12.47
N LEU A 231 -35.28 21.06 12.70
CA LEU A 231 -36.14 20.50 11.65
C LEU A 231 -36.56 21.56 10.64
N LYS A 232 -37.04 22.73 11.10
CA LYS A 232 -37.37 23.85 10.20
C LYS A 232 -36.17 24.33 9.38
N GLN A 233 -34.97 24.37 9.96
CA GLN A 233 -33.77 24.76 9.21
C GLN A 233 -33.38 23.73 8.14
N MET A 234 -33.60 22.44 8.42
CA MET A 234 -33.38 21.34 7.47
C MET A 234 -34.39 21.38 6.31
N GLU A 235 -35.66 21.70 6.60
CA GLU A 235 -36.70 21.93 5.59
C GLU A 235 -36.37 23.15 4.71
N GLU A 236 -35.88 24.25 5.30
CA GLU A 236 -35.40 25.44 4.57
C GLU A 236 -34.18 25.15 3.66
N ASP A 237 -33.32 24.19 4.05
CA ASP A 237 -32.22 23.68 3.20
C ASP A 237 -32.69 22.63 2.15
N GLY A 238 -34.00 22.39 2.05
CA GLY A 238 -34.61 21.50 1.07
C GLY A 238 -34.51 20.02 1.43
N ARG A 239 -34.54 19.68 2.72
CA ARG A 239 -34.41 18.30 3.23
C ARG A 239 -35.54 17.92 4.19
N SER A 240 -36.11 16.74 3.96
CA SER A 240 -37.17 16.17 4.80
C SER A 240 -36.63 15.35 5.97
N ALA A 241 -37.39 15.28 7.06
CA ALA A 241 -37.11 14.34 8.15
C ALA A 241 -37.27 12.85 7.74
N VAL A 242 -37.91 12.60 6.59
CA VAL A 242 -38.17 11.27 6.04
C VAL A 242 -36.93 10.69 5.35
N GLU A 243 -36.22 11.52 4.55
CA GLU A 243 -34.94 11.17 3.91
C GLU A 243 -33.91 10.61 4.90
N LEU A 244 -33.91 11.13 6.14
CA LEU A 244 -33.00 10.69 7.21
C LEU A 244 -33.05 9.18 7.47
N PHE A 245 -34.21 8.53 7.34
CA PHE A 245 -34.38 7.10 7.62
C PHE A 245 -34.25 6.21 6.37
N GLN A 246 -34.39 6.81 5.18
CA GLN A 246 -34.25 6.12 3.90
C GLN A 246 -32.78 6.08 3.44
N GLY A 247 -32.08 7.21 3.45
CA GLY A 247 -30.80 7.40 2.75
C GLY A 247 -29.52 7.31 3.57
N LEU A 248 -29.57 7.17 4.91
CA LEU A 248 -28.38 7.24 5.76
C LEU A 248 -27.96 5.89 6.40
N PRO A 249 -26.65 5.56 6.39
CA PRO A 249 -26.08 4.51 7.23
C PRO A 249 -25.92 4.97 8.68
N TYR A 250 -26.81 4.48 9.54
CA TYR A 250 -26.66 4.53 10.99
C TYR A 250 -25.80 3.37 11.50
N VAL A 251 -25.10 3.62 12.60
CA VAL A 251 -24.28 2.66 13.33
C VAL A 251 -24.79 2.61 14.78
N GLU A 252 -24.92 1.42 15.36
CA GLU A 252 -25.41 1.22 16.73
C GLU A 252 -26.77 1.91 16.98
N ASP A 253 -26.92 2.66 18.08
CA ASP A 253 -28.16 3.29 18.55
C ASP A 253 -28.43 4.68 17.95
N GLU A 254 -27.56 5.19 17.07
CA GLU A 254 -27.68 6.53 16.46
C GLU A 254 -29.08 6.78 15.89
N ARG A 255 -29.64 5.80 15.16
CA ARG A 255 -30.98 5.87 14.56
C ARG A 255 -32.07 6.02 15.61
N GLU A 256 -31.96 5.29 16.71
CA GLU A 256 -32.94 5.29 17.79
C GLU A 256 -32.89 6.63 18.53
N MET A 257 -31.69 7.19 18.72
CA MET A 257 -31.50 8.51 19.32
C MET A 257 -32.02 9.65 18.43
N VAL A 258 -31.85 9.56 17.11
CA VAL A 258 -32.45 10.49 16.13
C VAL A 258 -33.99 10.38 16.15
N LEU A 259 -34.55 9.16 16.18
CA LEU A 259 -35.99 8.96 16.27
C LEU A 259 -36.56 9.53 17.57
N LYS A 260 -35.93 9.25 18.72
CA LYS A 260 -36.27 9.81 20.04
C LYS A 260 -36.19 11.34 20.06
N ALA A 261 -35.24 11.94 19.33
CA ALA A 261 -35.18 13.40 19.18
C ALA A 261 -36.38 13.94 18.38
N ILE A 262 -36.68 13.36 17.22
CA ILE A 262 -37.80 13.80 16.37
C ILE A 262 -39.14 13.63 17.09
N GLN A 263 -39.39 12.48 17.72
CA GLN A 263 -40.61 12.21 18.49
C GLN A 263 -40.81 13.17 19.68
N ARG A 264 -39.73 13.72 20.23
CA ARG A 264 -39.77 14.75 21.28
C ARG A 264 -40.17 16.15 20.77
N ALA A 265 -40.25 16.34 19.45
CA ALA A 265 -40.77 17.56 18.80
C ALA A 265 -42.06 17.31 17.99
N VAL A 266 -42.26 16.11 17.45
CA VAL A 266 -43.42 15.67 16.67
C VAL A 266 -43.81 14.25 17.15
N PRO A 267 -44.68 14.11 18.17
CA PRO A 267 -44.95 12.83 18.83
C PRO A 267 -45.40 11.71 17.88
N ASP A 268 -46.23 12.06 16.91
CA ASP A 268 -46.84 11.11 15.96
C ASP A 268 -45.89 10.69 14.81
N PHE A 269 -44.61 11.12 14.85
CA PHE A 269 -43.65 10.76 13.82
C PHE A 269 -43.24 9.29 13.89
N LEU A 270 -43.55 8.57 12.82
CA LEU A 270 -43.07 7.22 12.52
C LEU A 270 -42.23 7.26 11.24
N PRO A 271 -41.08 6.56 11.17
CA PRO A 271 -40.33 6.41 9.93
C PRO A 271 -41.15 5.56 8.95
N PRO A 272 -41.11 5.86 7.63
CA PRO A 272 -41.87 5.08 6.65
C PRO A 272 -41.33 3.64 6.54
N PRO A 273 -42.17 2.67 6.13
CA PRO A 273 -41.68 1.37 5.69
C PRO A 273 -40.75 1.54 4.47
N ARG A 274 -39.81 0.61 4.30
CA ARG A 274 -38.95 0.55 3.12
C ARG A 274 -39.68 -0.14 1.98
N GLU A 275 -39.80 0.55 0.85
CA GLU A 275 -40.33 -0.06 -0.39
C GLU A 275 -39.27 -0.99 -0.99
N GLN A 276 -39.64 -2.26 -1.21
CA GLN A 276 -38.76 -3.23 -1.85
C GLN A 276 -38.71 -2.97 -3.37
N VAL A 277 -37.63 -2.32 -3.82
CA VAL A 277 -37.43 -2.01 -5.24
C VAL A 277 -37.08 -3.27 -6.04
N VAL A 278 -38.12 -3.88 -6.63
CA VAL A 278 -37.98 -5.00 -7.57
C VAL A 278 -37.39 -4.52 -8.90
N CYS A 279 -36.50 -5.30 -9.51
CA CYS A 279 -35.90 -4.93 -10.80
C CYS A 279 -36.93 -5.03 -11.94
N SER A 280 -37.33 -3.89 -12.48
CA SER A 280 -38.34 -3.75 -13.54
C SER A 280 -37.84 -4.06 -14.96
N SER A 281 -36.56 -4.45 -15.13
CA SER A 281 -35.98 -4.75 -16.44
C SER A 281 -36.69 -5.93 -17.11
N PRO A 282 -37.11 -5.82 -18.39
CA PRO A 282 -37.86 -6.87 -19.08
C PRO A 282 -37.22 -8.26 -19.06
N LEU A 283 -35.89 -8.33 -19.03
CA LEU A 283 -35.12 -9.59 -19.02
C LEU A 283 -35.23 -10.39 -17.71
N VAL A 284 -35.58 -9.73 -16.60
CA VAL A 284 -35.69 -10.35 -15.27
C VAL A 284 -37.08 -10.19 -14.64
N LYS A 285 -38.00 -9.49 -15.32
CA LYS A 285 -39.37 -9.26 -14.83
C LYS A 285 -40.06 -10.59 -14.48
N THR A 286 -39.99 -11.60 -15.35
CA THR A 286 -40.57 -12.93 -15.11
C THR A 286 -39.99 -13.62 -13.87
N PHE A 287 -38.68 -13.52 -13.67
CA PHE A 287 -37.99 -14.10 -12.52
C PHE A 287 -38.45 -13.48 -11.18
N TYR A 288 -38.65 -12.16 -11.14
CA TYR A 288 -39.17 -11.48 -9.95
C TYR A 288 -40.70 -11.44 -9.84
N SER A 289 -41.45 -11.77 -10.90
CA SER A 289 -42.92 -11.90 -10.85
C SER A 289 -43.39 -13.09 -10.01
N LYS A 290 -42.55 -14.13 -9.82
CA LYS A 290 -42.85 -15.33 -9.00
C LYS A 290 -44.12 -16.08 -9.43
N GLU A 291 -44.45 -16.00 -10.71
CA GLU A 291 -45.54 -16.70 -11.37
C GLU A 291 -44.94 -17.67 -12.43
N PRO A 292 -45.16 -18.99 -12.34
CA PRO A 292 -45.76 -19.74 -11.22
C PRO A 292 -44.89 -19.66 -9.94
N PRO A 293 -45.44 -20.01 -8.75
CA PRO A 293 -44.71 -19.97 -7.48
C PRO A 293 -43.40 -20.77 -7.56
N PRO A 294 -42.23 -20.14 -7.30
CA PRO A 294 -40.94 -20.77 -7.56
C PRO A 294 -40.58 -21.79 -6.47
N SER A 295 -40.21 -23.00 -6.90
CA SER A 295 -39.57 -24.00 -6.04
C SER A 295 -38.05 -23.85 -6.14
N TYR A 296 -37.42 -23.27 -5.11
CA TYR A 296 -35.97 -23.07 -5.07
C TYR A 296 -35.23 -24.28 -4.49
N PRO A 297 -34.03 -24.64 -5.01
CA PRO A 297 -33.25 -25.77 -4.52
C PRO A 297 -32.68 -25.51 -3.12
N LYS A 298 -32.55 -26.58 -2.34
CA LYS A 298 -31.98 -26.60 -0.98
C LYS A 298 -30.68 -27.38 -0.92
N VAL A 299 -29.92 -27.19 0.14
CA VAL A 299 -28.67 -27.94 0.41
C VAL A 299 -28.94 -29.10 1.37
N ASP A 300 -28.23 -30.21 1.20
CA ASP A 300 -28.34 -31.38 2.11
C ASP A 300 -27.54 -31.16 3.41
N PHE A 301 -27.92 -30.12 4.15
CA PHE A 301 -27.43 -29.79 5.47
C PHE A 301 -28.63 -29.46 6.38
N THR A 302 -28.51 -29.85 7.65
CA THR A 302 -29.44 -29.43 8.71
C THR A 302 -29.25 -27.94 9.02
N VAL A 303 -30.19 -27.35 9.75
CA VAL A 303 -30.03 -25.99 10.29
C VAL A 303 -28.79 -25.89 11.19
N CYS A 304 -28.49 -26.94 11.97
CA CYS A 304 -27.33 -27.00 12.85
C CYS A 304 -26.01 -27.05 12.08
N ASP A 305 -25.88 -27.92 11.07
CA ASP A 305 -24.68 -28.04 10.22
C ASP A 305 -24.27 -26.68 9.63
N LEU A 306 -25.26 -25.92 9.15
CA LEU A 306 -25.03 -24.60 8.54
C LEU A 306 -24.56 -23.56 9.54
N GLN A 307 -25.02 -23.63 10.80
CA GLN A 307 -24.61 -22.72 11.87
C GLN A 307 -23.24 -23.07 12.47
N GLU A 308 -22.92 -24.36 12.61
CA GLU A 308 -21.57 -24.79 13.02
C GLU A 308 -20.52 -24.36 11.98
N ARG A 309 -20.78 -24.62 10.69
CA ARG A 309 -19.91 -24.18 9.57
C ARG A 309 -19.74 -22.66 9.50
N PHE A 310 -20.76 -21.89 9.88
CA PHE A 310 -20.67 -20.43 9.98
C PHE A 310 -19.73 -19.99 11.11
N GLU A 311 -19.84 -20.58 12.31
CA GLU A 311 -18.91 -20.27 13.40
C GLU A 311 -17.49 -20.80 13.13
N GLU A 312 -17.32 -21.88 12.34
CA GLU A 312 -16.01 -22.29 11.80
C GLU A 312 -15.43 -21.25 10.82
N GLN A 313 -16.21 -20.82 9.83
CA GLN A 313 -15.78 -19.80 8.87
C GLN A 313 -15.42 -18.48 9.57
N LEU A 314 -16.19 -18.08 10.59
CA LEU A 314 -15.92 -16.89 11.41
C LEU A 314 -14.61 -17.01 12.21
N LYS A 315 -14.27 -18.20 12.72
CA LYS A 315 -12.95 -18.47 13.35
C LYS A 315 -11.82 -18.36 12.33
N ILE A 316 -12.02 -18.83 11.09
CA ILE A 316 -11.01 -18.73 10.01
C ILE A 316 -10.80 -17.26 9.61
N GLU A 317 -11.86 -16.50 9.38
CA GLU A 317 -11.78 -15.09 8.96
C GLU A 317 -11.18 -14.20 10.05
N SER A 318 -11.56 -14.39 11.32
CA SER A 318 -10.97 -13.65 12.45
C SER A 318 -9.48 -13.93 12.69
N CYS A 319 -8.98 -15.11 12.27
CA CYS A 319 -7.55 -15.45 12.35
C CYS A 319 -6.71 -14.94 11.16
N GLU A 320 -7.33 -14.68 9.99
CA GLU A 320 -6.73 -14.36 8.68
C GLU A 320 -5.71 -15.37 8.10
N THR A 321 -5.11 -16.23 8.92
CA THR A 321 -4.01 -17.13 8.54
C THR A 321 -4.47 -18.58 8.61
N LEU A 322 -4.90 -19.13 7.48
CA LEU A 322 -5.22 -20.55 7.36
C LEU A 322 -3.92 -21.37 7.22
N MET A 323 -3.69 -22.29 8.16
CA MET A 323 -2.56 -23.23 8.11
C MET A 323 -2.98 -24.52 7.39
N ILE A 324 -2.49 -24.71 6.16
CA ILE A 324 -2.73 -25.91 5.36
C ILE A 324 -1.50 -26.81 5.40
N ASN A 325 -1.69 -28.11 5.65
CA ASN A 325 -0.61 -29.10 5.60
C ASN A 325 -0.09 -29.24 4.15
N SER A 326 1.24 -29.18 3.99
CA SER A 326 1.87 -29.31 2.67
C SER A 326 1.74 -30.74 2.12
N VAL A 327 1.29 -30.86 0.88
CA VAL A 327 1.21 -32.12 0.13
C VAL A 327 2.53 -32.54 -0.54
N GLU A 328 3.56 -31.69 -0.51
CA GLU A 328 4.92 -32.05 -0.96
C GLU A 328 5.47 -33.22 -0.13
N ALA A 329 5.95 -34.27 -0.82
CA ALA A 329 6.32 -35.54 -0.20
C ALA A 329 7.35 -35.36 0.95
N VAL A 330 6.95 -35.77 2.16
CA VAL A 330 7.71 -35.56 3.40
C VAL A 330 8.95 -36.47 3.44
N LYS A 331 10.01 -36.02 2.78
CA LYS A 331 11.34 -36.64 2.83
C LYS A 331 11.83 -36.65 4.30
N PRO A 332 12.40 -37.77 4.80
CA PRO A 332 12.73 -37.94 6.22
C PRO A 332 13.63 -36.83 6.76
N VAL A 333 13.43 -36.47 8.03
CA VAL A 333 14.14 -35.35 8.67
C VAL A 333 15.52 -35.82 9.15
N HIS A 334 16.48 -35.87 8.24
CA HIS A 334 17.90 -36.04 8.59
C HIS A 334 18.34 -35.00 9.63
N GLU A 335 19.32 -35.33 10.48
CA GLU A 335 19.77 -34.45 11.56
C GLU A 335 20.10 -33.02 11.12
N GLU A 336 20.71 -32.86 9.94
CA GLU A 336 21.04 -31.55 9.37
C GLU A 336 19.79 -30.66 9.19
N ARG A 337 18.64 -31.25 8.82
CA ARG A 337 17.36 -30.54 8.73
C ARG A 337 16.80 -30.19 10.10
N ALA A 338 16.97 -31.06 11.10
CA ALA A 338 16.56 -30.77 12.47
C ALA A 338 17.41 -29.62 13.06
N LYS A 339 18.72 -29.68 12.88
CA LYS A 339 19.69 -28.64 13.25
C LYS A 339 19.38 -27.31 12.53
N ALA A 340 19.09 -27.34 11.23
CA ALA A 340 18.70 -26.16 10.45
C ALA A 340 17.36 -25.55 10.89
N ARG A 341 16.35 -26.37 11.23
CA ARG A 341 15.08 -25.89 11.81
C ARG A 341 15.31 -25.17 13.14
N GLY A 342 16.00 -25.81 14.09
CA GLY A 342 16.31 -25.18 15.37
C GLY A 342 17.12 -23.88 15.26
N VAL A 343 18.02 -23.78 14.28
CA VAL A 343 18.71 -22.50 13.97
C VAL A 343 17.73 -21.45 13.42
N LEU A 344 16.82 -21.83 12.51
CA LEU A 344 15.82 -20.92 11.95
C LEU A 344 14.82 -20.42 13.01
N ASP A 345 14.39 -21.29 13.93
CA ASP A 345 13.45 -20.94 14.99
C ASP A 345 14.09 -20.00 16.04
N ASN A 346 15.36 -20.24 16.37
CA ASN A 346 16.16 -19.33 17.19
C ASN A 346 16.39 -17.97 16.51
N LEU A 347 16.63 -17.95 15.19
CA LEU A 347 16.73 -16.70 14.42
C LEU A 347 15.38 -15.96 14.37
N ARG A 348 14.28 -16.66 14.10
CA ARG A 348 12.94 -16.08 14.00
C ARG A 348 12.47 -15.47 15.32
N SER A 349 12.69 -16.16 16.45
CA SER A 349 12.36 -15.65 17.78
C SER A 349 13.29 -14.52 18.25
N GLY A 350 14.53 -14.46 17.75
CA GLY A 350 15.39 -13.28 17.86
C GLY A 350 14.82 -12.09 17.07
N TRP A 351 14.59 -12.27 15.77
CA TRP A 351 14.04 -11.23 14.89
C TRP A 351 12.68 -10.70 15.37
N GLN A 352 11.82 -11.53 15.95
CA GLN A 352 10.54 -11.11 16.53
C GLN A 352 10.74 -10.10 17.69
N LYS A 353 11.74 -10.31 18.54
CA LYS A 353 12.10 -9.40 19.64
C LYS A 353 12.72 -8.10 19.12
N ASP A 354 13.66 -8.20 18.18
CA ASP A 354 14.35 -7.05 17.57
C ASP A 354 13.36 -6.15 16.80
N LEU A 355 12.45 -6.74 16.00
CA LEU A 355 11.38 -6.04 15.29
C LEU A 355 10.40 -5.37 16.26
N LEU A 356 9.97 -6.07 17.32
CA LEU A 356 9.04 -5.51 18.31
C LEU A 356 9.64 -4.30 19.03
N HIS A 357 10.94 -4.36 19.37
CA HIS A 357 11.65 -3.25 19.98
C HIS A 357 11.73 -2.05 19.03
N ALA A 358 12.21 -2.23 17.80
CA ALA A 358 12.34 -1.14 16.83
C ALA A 358 10.98 -0.55 16.39
N PHE A 359 9.93 -1.38 16.28
CA PHE A 359 8.56 -0.91 16.04
C PHE A 359 8.08 0.00 17.16
N ARG A 360 8.33 -0.37 18.44
CA ARG A 360 8.02 0.47 19.61
C ARG A 360 8.79 1.78 19.61
N GLU A 361 10.09 1.76 19.30
CA GLU A 361 10.90 2.98 19.20
C GLU A 361 10.38 3.92 18.10
N SER A 362 10.08 3.39 16.91
CA SER A 362 9.52 4.15 15.81
C SER A 362 8.14 4.75 16.14
N LYS A 363 7.24 3.94 16.68
CA LYS A 363 5.92 4.36 17.18
C LYS A 363 6.05 5.48 18.22
N ASN A 364 6.99 5.37 19.16
CA ASN A 364 7.27 6.40 20.16
C ASN A 364 7.91 7.67 19.57
N HIS A 365 8.75 7.56 18.54
CA HIS A 365 9.31 8.70 17.82
C HIS A 365 8.22 9.47 17.06
N LEU A 366 7.36 8.75 16.33
CA LEU A 366 6.21 9.34 15.64
C LEU A 366 5.21 9.94 16.63
N ALA A 367 4.97 9.32 17.79
CA ALA A 367 4.14 9.87 18.87
C ALA A 367 4.64 11.25 19.34
N LYS A 368 5.96 11.39 19.54
CA LYS A 368 6.59 12.67 19.92
C LYS A 368 6.37 13.74 18.85
N ILE A 369 6.56 13.42 17.56
CA ILE A 369 6.30 14.35 16.45
C ILE A 369 4.82 14.79 16.44
N CYS A 370 3.88 13.87 16.64
CA CYS A 370 2.45 14.15 16.62
C CYS A 370 1.96 15.05 17.78
N ARG A 371 2.69 15.11 18.90
CA ARG A 371 2.38 16.05 20.01
C ARG A 371 2.61 17.51 19.63
N HIS A 372 3.46 17.78 18.64
CA HIS A 372 3.86 19.14 18.23
C HIS A 372 3.39 19.50 16.81
N SER A 373 2.65 18.61 16.13
CA SER A 373 2.26 18.78 14.73
C SER A 373 0.84 18.27 14.47
N SER A 374 -0.09 19.18 14.19
CA SER A 374 -1.46 18.90 13.74
C SER A 374 -1.57 18.43 12.28
N ARG A 375 -0.48 17.93 11.70
CA ARG A 375 -0.44 17.40 10.32
C ARG A 375 -0.72 15.90 10.32
N ILE A 376 -1.19 15.40 9.18
CA ILE A 376 -1.37 13.96 8.91
C ILE A 376 -0.06 13.23 9.20
N SER A 377 -0.16 12.06 9.84
CA SER A 377 0.98 11.27 10.31
C SER A 377 0.67 9.78 10.27
N LEU A 378 1.71 8.93 10.21
CA LEU A 378 1.52 7.47 10.25
C LEU A 378 1.17 6.93 11.65
N TYR A 379 1.35 7.71 12.71
CA TYR A 379 1.20 7.25 14.10
C TYR A 379 -0.17 6.61 14.42
N PRO A 380 -1.34 7.20 14.06
CA PRO A 380 -2.63 6.59 14.39
C PRO A 380 -2.79 5.21 13.74
N TYR A 381 -2.36 5.05 12.48
CA TYR A 381 -2.42 3.76 11.80
C TYR A 381 -1.61 2.68 12.53
N LEU A 382 -0.43 3.03 13.07
CA LEU A 382 0.43 2.13 13.88
C LEU A 382 -0.15 1.77 15.27
N CYS A 383 -1.27 2.39 15.68
CA CYS A 383 -1.97 2.10 16.94
C CYS A 383 -3.21 1.21 16.77
N LEU A 384 -3.63 0.92 15.54
CA LEU A 384 -4.89 0.20 15.24
C LEU A 384 -4.92 -1.28 15.61
N LEU A 385 -3.75 -1.88 15.83
CA LEU A 385 -3.57 -3.31 16.11
C LEU A 385 -2.52 -3.46 17.21
N ASP A 386 -2.53 -4.62 17.85
CA ASP A 386 -1.57 -4.99 18.88
C ASP A 386 -0.17 -5.15 18.27
N GLU A 387 0.87 -4.77 19.01
CA GLU A 387 2.22 -4.56 18.44
C GLU A 387 2.86 -5.85 17.91
N GLN A 388 2.46 -6.99 18.49
CA GLN A 388 2.84 -8.33 18.02
C GLN A 388 2.28 -8.62 16.62
N HIS A 389 1.03 -8.23 16.33
CA HIS A 389 0.40 -8.47 15.04
C HIS A 389 1.16 -7.78 13.89
N TYR A 390 1.71 -6.59 14.09
CA TYR A 390 2.59 -5.96 13.09
C TYR A 390 3.85 -6.79 12.82
N VAL A 391 4.50 -7.26 13.88
CA VAL A 391 5.72 -8.07 13.78
C VAL A 391 5.46 -9.41 13.12
N ASP A 392 4.33 -10.05 13.43
CA ASP A 392 3.95 -11.33 12.85
C ASP A 392 3.58 -11.19 11.36
N ILE A 393 2.87 -10.11 10.97
CA ILE A 393 2.61 -9.81 9.55
C ILE A 393 3.93 -9.51 8.81
N MET A 394 4.88 -8.81 9.42
CA MET A 394 6.23 -8.58 8.86
C MET A 394 7.00 -9.91 8.69
N LEU A 395 6.99 -10.81 9.68
CA LEU A 395 7.68 -12.11 9.61
C LEU A 395 6.99 -13.10 8.65
N GLN A 396 5.66 -13.13 8.60
CA GLN A 396 4.92 -13.86 7.56
C GLN A 396 5.29 -13.35 6.17
N THR A 397 5.40 -12.03 6.01
CA THR A 397 5.77 -11.41 4.73
C THR A 397 7.21 -11.76 4.36
N LEU A 398 8.17 -11.72 5.29
CA LEU A 398 9.54 -12.22 5.08
C LEU A 398 9.55 -13.66 4.56
N SER A 399 8.72 -14.56 5.12
CA SER A 399 8.65 -15.96 4.67
C SER A 399 8.01 -16.17 3.29
N LYS A 400 7.36 -15.15 2.73
CA LYS A 400 6.69 -15.19 1.42
C LYS A 400 7.53 -14.54 0.30
N ILE A 401 8.57 -13.75 0.62
CA ILE A 401 9.45 -13.12 -0.37
C ILE A 401 10.22 -14.21 -1.16
N PRO A 402 10.12 -14.26 -2.51
CA PRO A 402 10.79 -15.28 -3.31
C PRO A 402 12.32 -15.06 -3.38
N PRO A 403 13.12 -16.10 -3.69
CA PRO A 403 14.58 -16.00 -3.82
C PRO A 403 15.03 -15.04 -4.94
N THR A 404 14.17 -14.79 -5.93
CA THR A 404 14.38 -13.82 -7.02
C THR A 404 14.11 -12.36 -6.60
N GLY A 405 13.59 -12.15 -5.39
CA GLY A 405 13.19 -10.85 -4.87
C GLY A 405 11.86 -10.34 -5.41
N GLU A 406 11.37 -9.28 -4.77
CA GLU A 406 10.03 -8.74 -4.95
C GLU A 406 10.05 -7.23 -5.15
N SER A 407 9.08 -6.66 -5.88
CA SER A 407 9.04 -5.20 -6.08
C SER A 407 8.76 -4.49 -4.75
N PHE A 408 9.65 -3.58 -4.34
CA PHE A 408 9.53 -2.85 -3.07
C PHE A 408 8.19 -2.10 -2.94
N LEU A 409 7.69 -1.55 -4.05
CA LEU A 409 6.41 -0.85 -4.09
C LEU A 409 5.20 -1.78 -3.91
N LEU A 410 5.25 -2.98 -4.49
CA LEU A 410 4.19 -3.99 -4.32
C LEU A 410 4.23 -4.57 -2.91
N LEU A 411 5.41 -4.98 -2.44
CA LEU A 411 5.62 -5.47 -1.07
C LEU A 411 5.15 -4.46 -0.01
N SER A 412 5.41 -3.17 -0.23
CA SER A 412 4.88 -2.09 0.62
C SER A 412 3.35 -2.02 0.57
N GLN A 413 2.76 -1.96 -0.64
CA GLN A 413 1.30 -1.94 -0.79
C GLN A 413 0.63 -3.14 -0.11
N ASP A 414 1.17 -4.35 -0.30
CA ASP A 414 0.62 -5.59 0.22
C ASP A 414 0.78 -5.71 1.75
N LEU A 415 1.88 -5.17 2.30
CA LEU A 415 2.09 -5.09 3.75
C LEU A 415 1.09 -4.10 4.39
N GLY A 416 0.88 -2.94 3.79
CA GLY A 416 -0.16 -2.00 4.20
C GLY A 416 -1.57 -2.58 4.07
N ALA A 417 -1.85 -3.32 2.99
CA ALA A 417 -3.15 -3.95 2.74
C ALA A 417 -3.49 -5.02 3.78
N LYS A 418 -2.53 -5.89 4.16
CA LYS A 418 -2.73 -6.87 5.25
C LYS A 418 -3.16 -6.20 6.56
N ILE A 419 -2.53 -5.08 6.92
CA ILE A 419 -2.86 -4.32 8.13
C ILE A 419 -4.24 -3.67 8.01
N HIS A 420 -4.58 -3.09 6.85
CA HIS A 420 -5.90 -2.53 6.59
C HIS A 420 -7.02 -3.59 6.65
N ASN A 421 -6.76 -4.79 6.14
CA ASN A 421 -7.68 -5.92 6.23
C ASN A 421 -7.90 -6.35 7.69
N LYS A 422 -6.83 -6.59 8.46
CA LYS A 422 -6.92 -6.97 9.88
C LYS A 422 -7.63 -5.90 10.72
N PHE A 423 -7.36 -4.63 10.45
CA PHE A 423 -8.08 -3.51 11.04
C PHE A 423 -9.57 -3.51 10.66
N SER A 424 -9.91 -3.75 9.40
CA SER A 424 -11.30 -3.77 8.92
C SER A 424 -12.09 -4.92 9.56
N ILE A 425 -11.48 -6.10 9.70
CA ILE A 425 -12.06 -7.23 10.43
C ILE A 425 -12.22 -6.87 11.91
N ARG A 426 -11.18 -6.33 12.56
CA ARG A 426 -11.26 -5.89 13.97
C ARG A 426 -12.38 -4.86 14.19
N LYS A 427 -12.55 -3.89 13.28
CA LYS A 427 -13.63 -2.89 13.35
C LYS A 427 -15.01 -3.57 13.28
N GLN A 428 -15.22 -4.48 12.33
CA GLN A 428 -16.46 -5.26 12.21
C GLN A 428 -16.74 -6.16 13.43
N LEU A 429 -15.69 -6.71 14.07
CA LEU A 429 -15.79 -7.51 15.29
C LEU A 429 -16.06 -6.68 16.56
N GLN A 430 -15.74 -5.38 16.58
CA GLN A 430 -15.94 -4.51 17.76
C GLN A 430 -17.26 -3.73 17.72
N GLU A 431 -17.74 -3.38 16.53
CA GLU A 431 -19.10 -2.85 16.35
C GLU A 431 -20.13 -3.97 16.59
N SER A 432 -21.34 -3.65 17.07
CA SER A 432 -22.39 -4.66 17.37
C SER A 432 -22.98 -5.38 16.13
N HIS A 433 -22.28 -5.30 14.99
CA HIS A 433 -22.63 -5.90 13.71
C HIS A 433 -22.50 -7.43 13.73
N MET A 434 -21.62 -8.02 14.54
CA MET A 434 -21.41 -9.47 14.53
C MET A 434 -22.60 -10.28 15.05
N ASP A 435 -23.22 -9.88 16.16
CA ASP A 435 -24.40 -10.60 16.67
C ASP A 435 -25.62 -10.41 15.77
N ARG A 436 -25.72 -9.25 15.11
CA ARG A 436 -26.67 -9.02 14.01
C ARG A 436 -26.42 -9.94 12.82
N ILE A 437 -25.18 -10.08 12.35
CA ILE A 437 -24.81 -11.01 11.26
C ILE A 437 -25.10 -12.45 11.66
N ARG A 438 -24.73 -12.88 12.87
CA ARG A 438 -25.03 -14.19 13.45
C ARG A 438 -26.55 -14.46 13.47
N HIS A 439 -27.35 -13.48 13.85
CA HIS A 439 -28.81 -13.62 13.89
C HIS A 439 -29.44 -13.66 12.49
N LEU A 440 -29.03 -12.77 11.58
CA LEU A 440 -29.46 -12.81 10.18
C LEU A 440 -29.06 -14.13 9.50
N TYR A 441 -27.87 -14.67 9.82
CA TYR A 441 -27.43 -15.96 9.31
C TYR A 441 -28.24 -17.14 9.87
N ARG A 442 -28.77 -17.05 11.10
CA ARG A 442 -29.72 -18.07 11.63
C ARG A 442 -31.00 -18.11 10.82
N GLU A 443 -31.63 -16.95 10.56
CA GLU A 443 -32.84 -16.89 9.72
C GLU A 443 -32.54 -17.31 8.27
N TYR A 444 -31.41 -16.88 7.73
CA TYR A 444 -30.90 -17.34 6.44
C TYR A 444 -30.74 -18.87 6.38
N SER A 445 -30.15 -19.49 7.41
CA SER A 445 -29.91 -20.95 7.45
C SER A 445 -31.19 -21.79 7.34
N LYS A 446 -32.34 -21.28 7.81
CA LYS A 446 -33.65 -21.91 7.65
C LYS A 446 -34.13 -21.98 6.19
N LEU A 447 -33.67 -21.09 5.32
CA LEU A 447 -34.06 -21.08 3.91
C LEU A 447 -33.36 -22.18 3.11
N LEU A 448 -32.05 -22.36 3.33
CA LEU A 448 -31.25 -23.31 2.55
C LEU A 448 -31.32 -24.73 3.09
N SER A 449 -31.55 -24.92 4.40
CA SER A 449 -31.56 -26.25 5.02
C SER A 449 -32.64 -27.15 4.44
N LYS A 450 -32.37 -28.46 4.45
CA LYS A 450 -33.35 -29.48 4.03
C LYS A 450 -34.60 -29.55 4.90
N GLU A 451 -34.50 -29.05 6.14
CA GLU A 451 -35.56 -29.02 7.16
C GLU A 451 -36.47 -27.78 7.04
N GLY A 452 -36.04 -26.74 6.33
CA GLY A 452 -36.79 -25.50 6.19
C GLY A 452 -38.10 -25.67 5.42
N GLU A 453 -39.04 -24.76 5.61
CA GLU A 453 -40.25 -24.65 4.79
C GLU A 453 -39.91 -24.20 3.35
N ILE A 454 -40.79 -24.47 2.37
CA ILE A 454 -40.58 -24.04 0.98
C ILE A 454 -41.02 -22.57 0.86
N SER A 455 -40.08 -21.65 1.08
CA SER A 455 -40.32 -20.21 0.88
C SER A 455 -40.12 -19.80 -0.58
N GLY A 456 -41.03 -18.96 -1.10
CA GLY A 456 -40.89 -18.29 -2.40
C GLY A 456 -39.97 -17.07 -2.39
N LEU A 457 -39.06 -16.94 -1.42
CA LEU A 457 -38.09 -15.84 -1.31
C LEU A 457 -36.70 -16.29 -1.78
N LEU A 458 -36.01 -15.40 -2.48
CA LEU A 458 -34.60 -15.59 -2.84
C LEU A 458 -33.68 -15.34 -1.62
N PRO A 459 -32.48 -15.94 -1.58
CA PRO A 459 -31.44 -15.69 -0.58
C PRO A 459 -31.23 -14.21 -0.23
N ARG A 460 -31.19 -13.32 -1.23
CA ARG A 460 -31.05 -11.87 -1.06
C ARG A 460 -32.30 -11.21 -0.48
N GLU A 461 -33.49 -11.63 -0.94
CA GLU A 461 -34.77 -11.05 -0.52
C GLU A 461 -35.08 -11.38 0.95
N LEU A 462 -34.80 -12.62 1.38
CA LEU A 462 -34.90 -12.99 2.78
C LEU A 462 -33.91 -12.17 3.63
N TRP A 463 -32.65 -12.04 3.20
CA TRP A 463 -31.67 -11.24 3.94
C TRP A 463 -32.14 -9.80 4.12
N GLU A 464 -32.53 -9.13 3.04
CA GLU A 464 -33.03 -7.75 3.06
C GLU A 464 -34.32 -7.62 3.90
N HIS A 465 -35.25 -8.58 3.80
CA HIS A 465 -36.49 -8.57 4.57
C HIS A 465 -36.29 -8.82 6.07
N SER A 466 -35.50 -9.84 6.45
CA SER A 466 -35.15 -10.09 7.86
C SER A 466 -34.39 -8.92 8.46
N GLU A 467 -33.56 -8.26 7.65
CA GLU A 467 -32.78 -7.10 8.07
C GLU A 467 -33.61 -5.83 8.26
N ASP A 468 -34.53 -5.54 7.33
CA ASP A 468 -35.49 -4.44 7.46
C ASP A 468 -36.51 -4.69 8.59
N ALA A 469 -36.99 -5.93 8.77
CA ALA A 469 -37.99 -6.26 9.78
C ALA A 469 -37.46 -6.17 11.22
N GLN A 470 -36.20 -6.54 11.46
CA GLN A 470 -35.62 -6.62 12.81
C GLN A 470 -34.74 -5.42 13.18
N PHE A 471 -34.10 -4.79 12.18
CA PHE A 471 -33.19 -3.66 12.39
C PHE A 471 -33.63 -2.38 11.66
N GLY A 472 -34.82 -2.41 11.03
CA GLY A 472 -35.47 -1.28 10.37
C GLY A 472 -34.83 -0.82 9.06
N GLY A 473 -33.75 -1.44 8.63
CA GLY A 473 -32.89 -0.97 7.54
C GLY A 473 -31.67 -1.87 7.35
N PRO A 474 -31.07 -1.89 6.14
CA PRO A 474 -29.85 -2.64 5.86
C PRO A 474 -28.73 -2.28 6.83
N CYS A 475 -27.84 -3.22 7.11
CA CYS A 475 -26.58 -2.92 7.78
C CYS A 475 -25.90 -1.83 6.95
N SER A 476 -25.27 -0.83 7.59
CA SER A 476 -24.56 0.25 6.89
C SER A 476 -23.81 -0.34 5.69
N PRO A 477 -24.22 -0.05 4.43
CA PRO A 477 -23.65 -0.70 3.26
C PRO A 477 -22.14 -0.56 3.32
N ARG A 478 -21.43 -1.64 2.95
CA ARG A 478 -20.02 -1.94 3.24
C ARG A 478 -19.00 -0.90 2.72
N LEU A 479 -19.12 0.36 3.15
CA LEU A 479 -18.11 1.41 3.10
C LEU A 479 -16.98 1.04 4.07
N HIS A 480 -16.26 0.00 3.69
CA HIS A 480 -14.84 -0.08 3.93
C HIS A 480 -14.28 1.25 3.46
N SER A 481 -13.81 2.06 4.41
CA SER A 481 -13.03 3.26 4.14
C SER A 481 -11.66 2.80 3.64
N PHE A 482 -11.63 2.28 2.41
CA PHE A 482 -10.47 1.67 1.79
C PHE A 482 -9.35 2.69 1.81
N TRP A 483 -8.29 2.43 2.58
CA TRP A 483 -7.21 3.39 2.70
C TRP A 483 -6.61 3.65 1.33
N PRO A 484 -6.45 4.92 0.92
CA PRO A 484 -5.85 5.25 -0.36
C PRO A 484 -4.53 4.55 -0.57
N ARG A 485 -4.22 4.19 -1.82
CA ARG A 485 -2.97 3.52 -2.19
C ARG A 485 -1.73 4.27 -1.66
N SER A 486 -1.80 5.59 -1.54
CA SER A 486 -0.78 6.43 -0.90
C SER A 486 -0.57 6.11 0.59
N VAL A 487 -1.64 5.95 1.38
CA VAL A 487 -1.59 5.57 2.80
C VAL A 487 -1.06 4.14 2.95
N LEU A 488 -1.58 3.19 2.16
CA LEU A 488 -1.12 1.79 2.17
C LEU A 488 0.37 1.68 1.86
N VAL A 489 0.85 2.37 0.81
CA VAL A 489 2.27 2.40 0.42
C VAL A 489 3.12 3.11 1.48
N GLN A 490 2.70 4.25 2.03
CA GLN A 490 3.46 4.95 3.07
C GLN A 490 3.63 4.11 4.35
N LEU A 491 2.55 3.48 4.82
CA LEU A 491 2.58 2.57 5.97
C LEU A 491 3.45 1.34 5.69
N GLY A 492 3.29 0.73 4.52
CA GLY A 492 4.07 -0.41 4.10
C GLY A 492 5.56 -0.12 3.95
N THR A 493 5.92 0.98 3.29
CA THR A 493 7.30 1.47 3.14
C THR A 493 7.96 1.61 4.51
N HIS A 494 7.28 2.24 5.47
CA HIS A 494 7.79 2.38 6.84
C HIS A 494 8.11 1.04 7.51
N LEU A 495 7.26 0.03 7.31
CA LEU A 495 7.44 -1.29 7.90
C LEU A 495 8.49 -2.14 7.17
N VAL A 496 8.57 -2.07 5.83
CA VAL A 496 9.65 -2.72 5.07
C VAL A 496 11.00 -2.09 5.41
N ASP A 497 11.08 -0.76 5.58
CA ASP A 497 12.30 -0.09 6.02
C ASP A 497 12.73 -0.57 7.42
N LEU A 498 11.79 -0.73 8.37
CA LEU A 498 12.06 -1.35 9.67
C LEU A 498 12.57 -2.79 9.51
N MET A 499 11.97 -3.63 8.66
CA MET A 499 12.44 -4.99 8.37
C MET A 499 13.87 -5.01 7.83
N VAL A 500 14.22 -4.11 6.90
CA VAL A 500 15.59 -4.02 6.33
C VAL A 500 16.61 -3.55 7.37
N GLN A 501 16.23 -2.62 8.25
CA GLN A 501 17.11 -2.06 9.28
C GLN A 501 17.33 -2.98 10.48
N THR A 502 16.38 -3.87 10.79
CA THR A 502 16.40 -4.71 12.00
C THR A 502 16.87 -6.14 11.72
N ILE A 503 16.29 -6.81 10.73
CA ILE A 503 16.41 -8.25 10.53
C ILE A 503 17.83 -8.58 10.05
N LYS A 504 18.68 -9.02 10.98
CA LYS A 504 20.11 -9.28 10.76
C LYS A 504 20.47 -10.73 11.06
N LEU A 505 21.35 -11.28 10.24
CA LEU A 505 21.98 -12.59 10.40
C LEU A 505 23.46 -12.38 10.78
N LYS A 506 24.01 -13.22 11.67
CA LYS A 506 25.45 -13.20 11.95
C LYS A 506 26.17 -13.98 10.86
N ASN A 507 27.27 -13.44 10.31
CA ASN A 507 28.00 -14.08 9.21
C ASN A 507 28.50 -15.50 9.54
N ASN A 508 28.72 -15.78 10.82
CA ASN A 508 29.28 -17.04 11.31
C ASN A 508 28.25 -18.17 11.53
N THR A 509 26.93 -17.90 11.43
CA THR A 509 25.86 -18.87 11.75
C THR A 509 25.99 -20.21 11.00
N PHE A 510 26.53 -20.20 9.77
CA PHE A 510 26.79 -21.40 8.97
C PHE A 510 28.29 -21.59 8.65
N ARG A 511 29.17 -20.76 9.21
CA ARG A 511 30.62 -20.75 8.98
C ARG A 511 31.34 -20.27 10.26
N PRO A 512 31.56 -21.14 11.26
CA PRO A 512 32.09 -20.73 12.56
C PRO A 512 33.52 -20.15 12.51
N ARG A 513 34.28 -20.38 11.43
CA ARG A 513 35.61 -19.81 11.18
C ARG A 513 35.58 -18.37 10.63
N SER A 514 34.60 -17.56 11.02
CA SER A 514 34.44 -16.20 10.50
C SER A 514 33.94 -15.27 11.61
N GLU A 515 34.32 -13.99 11.53
CA GLU A 515 33.93 -12.99 12.53
C GLU A 515 32.39 -12.84 12.60
N ALA A 516 31.88 -12.67 13.82
CA ALA A 516 30.45 -12.59 14.13
C ALA A 516 29.80 -11.24 13.75
N LYS A 517 30.13 -10.70 12.58
CA LYS A 517 29.58 -9.43 12.06
C LYS A 517 28.07 -9.60 11.74
N PRO A 518 27.19 -8.71 12.22
CA PRO A 518 25.77 -8.71 11.89
C PRO A 518 25.53 -8.12 10.51
N ILE A 519 24.68 -8.77 9.71
CA ILE A 519 24.49 -8.50 8.29
C ILE A 519 22.98 -8.49 7.98
N PRO A 520 22.44 -7.47 7.29
CA PRO A 520 21.00 -7.39 7.01
C PRO A 520 20.55 -8.52 6.07
N VAL A 521 19.42 -9.15 6.40
CA VAL A 521 18.81 -10.29 5.70
C VAL A 521 18.20 -9.88 4.36
N LEU A 522 17.59 -8.70 4.33
CA LEU A 522 16.99 -8.07 3.16
C LEU A 522 17.89 -6.92 2.70
N TYR A 523 17.97 -6.67 1.40
CA TYR A 523 18.65 -5.51 0.84
C TYR A 523 17.94 -5.00 -0.42
N HIS A 524 18.03 -3.69 -0.65
CA HIS A 524 17.50 -3.05 -1.85
C HIS A 524 18.47 -3.30 -3.02
N MET A 525 17.92 -3.75 -4.15
CA MET A 525 18.61 -3.88 -5.42
C MET A 525 17.83 -3.06 -6.47
N TYR A 526 18.51 -2.22 -7.22
CA TYR A 526 17.89 -1.47 -8.32
C TYR A 526 18.14 -2.22 -9.62
N SER A 527 17.05 -2.61 -10.29
CA SER A 527 17.08 -3.34 -11.57
C SER A 527 16.37 -2.53 -12.64
N PHE A 528 16.83 -2.61 -13.90
CA PHE A 528 16.11 -1.99 -15.01
C PHE A 528 15.12 -2.98 -15.61
N ARG A 529 13.84 -2.58 -15.69
CA ARG A 529 12.79 -3.29 -16.43
C ARG A 529 12.21 -2.33 -17.46
N SER A 530 12.33 -2.66 -18.75
CA SER A 530 11.79 -1.87 -19.87
C SER A 530 12.08 -0.36 -19.75
N ALA A 531 13.36 -0.02 -19.62
CA ALA A 531 13.91 1.33 -19.43
C ALA A 531 13.53 2.08 -18.11
N ARG A 532 12.75 1.49 -17.19
CA ARG A 532 12.52 2.06 -15.84
C ARG A 532 13.40 1.38 -14.79
N GLN A 533 13.92 2.16 -13.85
CA GLN A 533 14.66 1.66 -12.68
C GLN A 533 13.67 1.27 -11.57
N VAL A 534 13.60 -0.02 -11.24
CA VAL A 534 12.69 -0.58 -10.24
C VAL A 534 13.49 -1.06 -9.03
N CYS A 535 13.09 -0.62 -7.84
CA CYS A 535 13.62 -1.14 -6.58
C CYS A 535 13.01 -2.53 -6.29
N VAL A 536 13.87 -3.53 -6.21
CA VAL A 536 13.56 -4.91 -5.83
C VAL A 536 14.14 -5.16 -4.45
N LEU A 537 13.36 -5.73 -3.53
CA LEU A 537 13.85 -6.18 -2.25
C LEU A 537 14.31 -7.63 -2.37
N LEU A 538 15.56 -7.91 -1.99
CA LEU A 538 16.25 -9.14 -2.31
C LEU A 538 16.68 -9.86 -1.01
N PRO A 539 16.21 -11.08 -0.74
CA PRO A 539 16.63 -11.86 0.42
C PRO A 539 18.03 -12.46 0.22
N ARG A 540 18.78 -12.66 1.30
CA ARG A 540 20.08 -13.32 1.22
C ARG A 540 19.95 -14.81 0.89
N THR A 541 20.77 -15.25 -0.07
CA THR A 541 20.89 -16.64 -0.54
C THR A 541 21.22 -17.66 0.53
N ILE A 542 21.73 -17.23 1.69
CA ILE A 542 21.97 -18.08 2.87
C ILE A 542 20.65 -18.54 3.51
N ILE A 543 19.59 -17.74 3.42
CA ILE A 543 18.27 -18.02 4.01
C ILE A 543 17.34 -18.71 3.00
N THR A 544 17.45 -18.36 1.71
CA THR A 544 16.67 -19.01 0.64
C THR A 544 17.36 -20.24 0.02
N GLY A 545 18.46 -20.69 0.63
CA GLY A 545 19.43 -21.58 -0.01
C GLY A 545 19.19 -23.06 0.24
N GLY A 546 18.63 -23.77 -0.75
CA GLY A 546 18.75 -25.23 -0.89
C GLY A 546 20.21 -25.74 -1.01
N HIS A 547 21.20 -24.85 -1.00
CA HIS A 547 22.60 -25.17 -0.75
C HIS A 547 22.88 -25.78 0.64
N LEU A 548 21.99 -25.59 1.62
CA LEU A 548 22.04 -26.30 2.91
C LEU A 548 21.74 -27.80 2.79
N SER A 549 21.31 -28.30 1.62
CA SER A 549 21.17 -29.72 1.31
C SER A 549 22.00 -30.14 0.09
N ARG A 550 23.13 -29.48 -0.14
CA ARG A 550 24.17 -29.95 -1.07
C ARG A 550 25.40 -30.32 -0.22
N PRO A 551 25.66 -31.63 0.03
CA PRO A 551 26.79 -32.02 0.86
C PRO A 551 28.10 -31.56 0.21
N VAL A 552 29.16 -31.42 1.01
CA VAL A 552 30.52 -31.16 0.50
C VAL A 552 31.14 -32.46 -0.01
N SER A 553 30.42 -33.15 -0.90
CA SER A 553 31.02 -34.10 -1.81
C SER A 553 31.87 -33.33 -2.84
N LYS A 554 32.91 -33.98 -3.37
CA LYS A 554 33.78 -33.40 -4.41
C LYS A 554 33.08 -33.41 -5.77
N GLU A 555 31.99 -32.64 -5.91
CA GLU A 555 31.35 -32.45 -7.22
C GLU A 555 32.31 -31.74 -8.18
N LEU A 556 32.86 -32.51 -9.13
CA LEU A 556 33.71 -32.04 -10.22
C LEU A 556 33.03 -30.88 -10.96
N ASP A 557 33.79 -29.82 -11.28
CA ASP A 557 33.24 -28.61 -11.92
C ASP A 557 32.49 -29.00 -13.21
N ARG A 558 31.17 -28.77 -13.19
CA ARG A 558 30.25 -29.17 -14.25
C ARG A 558 30.51 -28.41 -15.57
N HIS A 559 31.27 -27.31 -15.55
CA HIS A 559 31.62 -26.55 -16.75
C HIS A 559 32.81 -27.19 -17.52
N PRO A 560 32.59 -27.78 -18.71
CA PRO A 560 33.66 -28.45 -19.46
C PRO A 560 34.76 -27.46 -19.91
N GLU A 561 34.43 -26.20 -20.18
CA GLU A 561 35.37 -25.14 -20.54
C GLU A 561 36.39 -24.84 -19.43
N ARG A 562 35.95 -24.89 -18.16
CA ARG A 562 36.84 -24.71 -17.01
C ARG A 562 37.77 -25.90 -16.82
N ARG A 563 37.24 -27.12 -16.98
CA ARG A 563 38.04 -28.35 -17.02
C ARG A 563 39.05 -28.34 -18.15
N MET A 564 38.69 -27.84 -19.34
CA MET A 564 39.62 -27.67 -20.47
C MET A 564 40.77 -26.72 -20.11
N LYS A 565 40.51 -25.56 -19.50
CA LYS A 565 41.57 -24.63 -19.10
C LYS A 565 42.50 -25.22 -18.03
N ALA A 566 41.94 -25.88 -17.01
CA ALA A 566 42.73 -26.52 -15.96
C ALA A 566 43.62 -27.65 -16.51
N ALA A 567 43.04 -28.56 -17.31
CA ALA A 567 43.75 -29.70 -17.88
C ALA A 567 44.82 -29.26 -18.90
N PHE A 568 44.55 -28.24 -19.72
CA PHE A 568 45.58 -27.66 -20.60
C PHE A 568 46.74 -27.02 -19.83
N THR A 569 46.48 -26.46 -18.64
CA THR A 569 47.56 -25.87 -17.81
C THR A 569 48.48 -26.96 -17.27
N ALA A 570 47.93 -28.06 -16.73
CA ALA A 570 48.71 -29.21 -16.29
C ALA A 570 49.50 -29.88 -17.44
N TYR A 571 48.88 -30.00 -18.62
CA TYR A 571 49.56 -30.51 -19.82
C TYR A 571 50.69 -29.60 -20.31
N GLU A 572 50.50 -28.27 -20.22
CA GLU A 572 51.53 -27.28 -20.53
C GLU A 572 52.71 -27.37 -19.55
N GLU A 573 52.46 -27.50 -18.24
CA GLU A 573 53.50 -27.65 -17.23
C GLU A 573 54.35 -28.91 -17.44
N LEU A 574 53.73 -30.03 -17.85
CA LEU A 574 54.43 -31.30 -18.09
C LEU A 574 55.14 -31.40 -19.45
N ASN A 575 54.56 -30.88 -20.54
CA ASN A 575 55.07 -31.10 -21.89
C ASN A 575 55.88 -29.93 -22.47
N LEU A 576 55.78 -28.73 -21.91
CA LEU A 576 56.59 -27.58 -22.34
C LEU A 576 58.11 -27.75 -22.09
N PRO A 577 58.59 -28.48 -21.05
CA PRO A 577 60.00 -28.85 -20.93
C PRO A 577 60.46 -29.75 -22.10
N ARG A 578 59.77 -30.87 -22.33
CA ARG A 578 60.04 -31.82 -23.45
C ARG A 578 60.19 -31.10 -24.78
N LEU A 579 59.22 -30.24 -25.13
CA LEU A 579 59.23 -29.51 -26.40
C LEU A 579 60.37 -28.49 -26.53
N LYS A 580 60.93 -27.97 -25.43
CA LYS A 580 62.13 -27.10 -25.47
C LYS A 580 63.39 -27.91 -25.76
N GLU A 581 63.50 -29.11 -25.19
CA GLU A 581 64.64 -30.01 -25.40
C GLU A 581 64.62 -30.60 -26.83
N GLU A 582 63.45 -30.97 -27.33
CA GLU A 582 63.27 -31.45 -28.72
C GLU A 582 63.44 -30.35 -29.78
N ASN A 583 63.18 -29.08 -29.46
CA ASN A 583 63.19 -27.97 -30.42
C ASN A 583 63.88 -26.69 -29.88
N PRO A 584 65.18 -26.74 -29.54
CA PRO A 584 65.87 -25.65 -28.82
C PRO A 584 65.95 -24.34 -29.60
N ASN A 585 65.88 -24.38 -30.94
CA ASN A 585 65.97 -23.19 -31.81
C ASN A 585 64.64 -22.43 -31.99
N MET A 586 63.52 -22.91 -31.42
CA MET A 586 62.20 -22.29 -31.62
C MET A 586 61.80 -21.31 -30.51
N ARG A 587 61.11 -20.23 -30.89
CA ARG A 587 60.60 -19.24 -29.95
C ARG A 587 59.46 -19.83 -29.12
N LEU A 588 59.33 -19.38 -27.88
CA LEU A 588 58.34 -19.87 -26.91
C LEU A 588 56.88 -19.80 -27.42
N SER A 589 56.55 -18.84 -28.30
CA SER A 589 55.23 -18.78 -28.96
C SER A 589 54.99 -19.91 -29.97
N GLN A 590 56.02 -20.34 -30.71
CA GLN A 590 55.97 -21.47 -31.65
C GLN A 590 55.85 -22.80 -30.88
N LEU A 591 56.60 -22.95 -29.78
CA LEU A 591 56.49 -24.10 -28.88
C LEU A 591 55.08 -24.22 -28.29
N LYS A 592 54.50 -23.12 -27.79
CA LYS A 592 53.11 -23.12 -27.30
C LYS A 592 52.07 -23.38 -28.41
N GLN A 593 52.36 -23.03 -29.67
CA GLN A 593 51.51 -23.40 -30.81
C GLN A 593 51.59 -24.89 -31.16
N LEU A 594 52.76 -25.53 -31.05
CA LEU A 594 52.89 -26.99 -31.19
C LEU A 594 52.21 -27.72 -30.02
N LEU A 595 52.51 -27.36 -28.78
CA LEU A 595 51.88 -27.92 -27.58
C LEU A 595 50.34 -27.85 -27.66
N LYS A 596 49.78 -26.74 -28.16
CA LYS A 596 48.33 -26.62 -28.36
C LYS A 596 47.80 -27.52 -29.49
N LYS A 597 48.59 -27.82 -30.53
CA LYS A 597 48.22 -28.81 -31.57
C LYS A 597 48.28 -30.24 -31.05
N GLU A 598 49.26 -30.59 -30.22
CA GLU A 598 49.34 -31.89 -29.53
C GLU A 598 48.15 -32.05 -28.56
N TRP A 599 47.88 -31.04 -27.73
CA TRP A 599 46.76 -31.04 -26.79
C TRP A 599 45.39 -31.26 -27.44
N MET A 600 45.15 -30.69 -28.62
CA MET A 600 43.90 -30.92 -29.35
C MET A 600 43.69 -32.40 -29.74
N LYS A 601 44.76 -33.20 -29.83
CA LYS A 601 44.71 -34.64 -30.09
C LYS A 601 44.86 -35.51 -28.82
N SER A 602 45.31 -34.95 -27.70
CA SER A 602 45.56 -35.68 -26.45
C SER A 602 44.28 -36.35 -25.89
N PRO A 603 44.35 -37.58 -25.33
CA PRO A 603 43.24 -38.20 -24.61
C PRO A 603 42.90 -37.51 -23.27
N GLU A 604 43.85 -36.74 -22.71
CA GLU A 604 43.63 -35.94 -21.50
C GLU A 604 42.71 -34.72 -21.75
N ASN A 605 42.53 -34.32 -23.01
CA ASN A 605 41.63 -33.24 -23.38
C ASN A 605 40.16 -33.64 -23.12
N PRO A 606 39.43 -32.95 -22.22
CA PRO A 606 38.06 -33.33 -21.86
C PRO A 606 37.03 -33.30 -23.01
N MET A 607 37.39 -32.71 -24.16
CA MET A 607 36.56 -32.76 -25.36
C MET A 607 36.64 -34.11 -26.09
N ASN A 608 37.83 -34.72 -26.15
CA ASN A 608 38.09 -35.97 -26.87
C ASN A 608 37.47 -37.18 -26.13
N GLN A 609 37.40 -37.10 -24.80
CA GLN A 609 36.84 -38.13 -23.91
C GLN A 609 35.37 -38.47 -24.20
N ARG A 610 34.60 -37.59 -24.87
CA ARG A 610 33.21 -37.86 -25.26
C ARG A 610 33.05 -38.87 -26.40
N HIS A 611 34.08 -39.08 -27.22
CA HIS A 611 34.02 -40.01 -28.36
C HIS A 611 34.51 -41.42 -28.03
N ALA A 612 35.31 -41.58 -26.97
CA ALA A 612 35.84 -42.89 -26.55
C ALA A 612 34.74 -43.88 -26.14
N VAL A 613 33.63 -43.40 -25.57
CA VAL A 613 32.52 -44.24 -25.06
C VAL A 613 31.65 -44.82 -26.18
N TYR A 614 31.70 -44.26 -27.39
CA TYR A 614 30.89 -44.75 -28.53
C TYR A 614 31.55 -45.89 -29.31
N ASN A 615 32.89 -45.97 -29.29
CA ASN A 615 33.68 -46.96 -30.04
C ASN A 615 34.15 -48.13 -29.14
N ALA A 616 33.38 -48.47 -28.10
CA ALA A 616 33.76 -49.42 -27.05
C ALA A 616 32.68 -50.47 -26.76
N ASN A 617 31.78 -50.71 -27.74
CA ASN A 617 30.81 -51.80 -27.81
C ASN A 617 30.97 -52.51 -29.17
#